data_AF-A0AAV4QYH7-F1
#
_entry.id   AF-A0AAV4QYH7-F1
#
_cell.length_a   1.000
_cell.length_b   1.000
_cell.length_c   1.000
_cell.angle_alpha   90.00
_cell.angle_beta   90.00
_cell.angle_gamma   90.00
#
_symmetry.space_group_name_H-M   'P 1'
#
loop_
_entity.id
_entity.type
_entity.pdbx_description
1 polymer ?
#
loop_
_entity_poly.entity_id
_entity_poly.type
_entity_poly.pdbx_seq_one_letter_code
_entity_poly.pdbx_strand_id
1 'polypeptide(L)'
;MDQQKLCTADFILAETMEFNADSVEWCPVPKFAQYLTCGTYQLNEDETPADNIQTRNGHITLYKFSNKYTGKLEKMDTFQSGVF
;
A
#
# COMPACT_ATOMS: atom_id res chain seq x y z
N MET A 1 34.99 -15.31 -16.66
CA MET A 1 34.65 -14.13 -15.85
C MET A 1 33.19 -13.83 -16.13
N ASP A 2 32.31 -14.22 -15.21
CA ASP A 2 30.88 -13.93 -15.30
C ASP A 2 30.68 -12.41 -15.17
N GLN A 3 30.02 -11.81 -16.16
CA GLN A 3 29.57 -10.43 -16.06
C GLN A 3 28.42 -10.38 -15.07
N GLN A 4 28.68 -9.76 -13.92
CA GLN A 4 27.69 -9.46 -12.91
C GLN A 4 26.63 -8.53 -13.53
N LYS A 5 25.44 -9.06 -13.80
CA LYS A 5 24.30 -8.26 -14.30
C LYS A 5 23.98 -7.19 -13.25
N LEU A 6 24.32 -5.94 -13.55
CA LEU A 6 23.87 -4.79 -12.79
C LEU A 6 22.37 -4.59 -13.06
N CYS A 7 21.54 -4.76 -12.04
CA CYS A 7 20.13 -4.39 -12.10
C CYS A 7 20.01 -2.88 -11.88
N THR A 8 19.39 -2.18 -12.83
CA THR A 8 19.01 -0.78 -12.66
C THR A 8 17.58 -0.72 -12.14
N ALA A 9 17.33 0.15 -11.15
CA ALA A 9 16.00 0.44 -10.64
C ALA A 9 15.67 1.89 -10.98
N ASP A 10 14.53 2.10 -11.63
CA ASP A 10 14.03 3.42 -11.97
C ASP A 10 12.81 3.73 -11.10
N PHE A 11 12.79 4.93 -10.51
CA PHE A 11 11.60 5.43 -9.82
C PHE A 11 10.60 5.94 -10.85
N ILE A 12 9.46 5.26 -10.96
CA ILE A 12 8.43 5.57 -11.96
C ILE A 12 7.38 6.53 -11.40
N LEU A 13 7.04 6.39 -10.11
CA LEU A 13 5.94 7.11 -9.46
C LEU A 13 6.20 7.20 -7.95
N ALA A 14 5.72 8.29 -7.34
CA ALA A 14 5.52 8.40 -5.89
C ALA A 14 4.12 9.00 -5.63
N GLU A 15 3.35 8.37 -4.74
CA GLU A 15 2.00 8.81 -4.35
C GLU A 15 1.97 9.06 -2.83
N THR A 16 1.27 10.11 -2.41
CA THR A 16 1.06 10.39 -1.00
C THR A 16 -0.17 9.65 -0.48
N MET A 17 -0.03 9.01 0.68
CA MET A 17 -1.12 8.32 1.38
C MET A 17 -1.40 8.99 2.72
N GLU A 18 -2.59 8.75 3.26
CA GLU A 18 -3.03 9.27 4.55
C GLU A 18 -2.21 8.68 5.71
N PHE A 19 -1.86 7.40 5.62
CA PHE A 19 -1.06 6.67 6.59
C PHE A 19 0.12 5.97 5.90
N ASN A 20 1.13 5.65 6.68
CA ASN A 20 2.27 4.88 6.18
C ASN A 20 1.84 3.49 5.72
N ALA A 21 2.41 3.05 4.60
CA ALA A 21 2.21 1.69 4.10
C ALA A 21 2.94 0.69 4.99
N ASP A 22 2.23 -0.33 5.44
CA ASP A 22 2.77 -1.47 6.17
C ASP A 22 2.99 -2.67 5.24
N SER A 23 2.08 -2.86 4.28
CA SER A 23 2.16 -3.93 3.30
C SER A 23 1.70 -3.47 1.91
N VAL A 24 2.35 -4.00 0.88
CA VAL A 24 1.98 -3.81 -0.53
C VAL A 24 2.02 -5.18 -1.22
N GLU A 25 0.86 -5.63 -1.69
CA GLU A 25 0.70 -6.96 -2.30
C GLU A 25 0.14 -6.84 -3.71
N TRP A 26 0.81 -7.45 -4.69
CA TRP A 26 0.35 -7.50 -6.08
C TRP A 26 -0.55 -8.70 -6.31
N CYS A 27 -1.57 -8.57 -7.17
CA CYS A 27 -2.41 -9.71 -7.50
C CYS A 27 -1.62 -10.76 -8.29
N PRO A 28 -1.54 -12.02 -7.82
CA PRO A 28 -0.74 -13.06 -8.48
C PRO A 28 -1.41 -13.62 -9.73
N VAL A 29 -2.69 -13.28 -9.98
CA VAL A 29 -3.45 -13.78 -11.12
C VAL A 29 -3.08 -12.96 -12.37
N PRO A 30 -2.53 -13.56 -13.45
CA PRO A 30 -1.98 -12.80 -14.58
C PRO A 30 -2.92 -11.78 -15.23
N LYS A 31 -4.22 -12.10 -15.35
CA LYS A 31 -5.25 -11.18 -15.89
C LYS A 31 -5.51 -9.94 -15.01
N PHE A 32 -5.00 -9.94 -13.78
CA PHE A 32 -5.17 -8.92 -12.77
C PHE A 32 -3.84 -8.40 -12.22
N ALA A 33 -2.70 -8.70 -12.87
CA ALA A 33 -1.38 -8.31 -12.40
C ALA A 33 -1.16 -6.79 -12.31
N GLN A 34 -2.06 -5.99 -12.88
CA GLN A 34 -2.08 -4.54 -12.75
C GLN A 34 -2.68 -4.05 -11.42
N TYR A 35 -3.28 -4.93 -10.62
CA TYR A 35 -3.89 -4.55 -9.35
C TYR A 35 -2.95 -4.87 -8.19
N LEU A 36 -2.96 -3.98 -7.19
CA LEU A 36 -2.25 -4.17 -5.93
C LEU A 36 -3.13 -3.68 -4.78
N THR A 37 -2.95 -4.27 -3.61
CA THR A 37 -3.53 -3.76 -2.35
C THR A 37 -2.43 -3.15 -1.49
N CYS A 38 -2.70 -1.96 -0.95
CA CYS A 38 -1.85 -1.32 0.06
C CYS A 38 -2.57 -1.37 1.40
N GLY A 39 -1.95 -2.03 2.39
CA GLY A 39 -2.39 -2.03 3.77
C GLY A 39 -1.71 -0.90 4.54
N THR A 40 -2.50 -0.10 5.24
CA THR A 40 -2.00 0.94 6.14
C THR A 40 -2.55 0.72 7.55
N TYR A 41 -1.80 1.15 8.55
CA TYR A 41 -2.30 1.25 9.92
C TYR A 41 -1.69 2.47 10.62
N GLN A 42 -2.45 3.03 11.56
CA GLN A 42 -2.02 4.10 12.44
C GLN A 42 -2.53 3.80 13.86
N LEU A 43 -1.66 3.99 14.83
CA LEU A 43 -2.02 3.95 16.24
C LEU A 43 -2.57 5.32 16.64
N ASN A 44 -3.68 5.34 17.37
CA ASN A 44 -4.22 6.58 17.93
C ASN A 44 -3.43 6.91 19.21
N GLU A 45 -2.58 7.92 19.14
CA GLU A 45 -1.71 8.34 20.25
C GLU A 45 -2.44 9.25 21.25
N ASP A 46 -3.51 9.91 20.82
CA ASP A 46 -4.27 10.89 21.61
C ASP A 46 -5.35 10.27 22.51
N GLU A 47 -5.65 8.99 22.34
CA GLU A 47 -6.53 8.27 23.26
C GLU A 47 -5.73 7.89 24.49
N THR A 48 -5.74 8.76 25.50
CA THR A 48 -5.34 8.39 26.87
C THR A 48 -6.38 7.41 27.38
N PRO A 49 -6.10 6.11 27.40
CA PRO A 49 -7.14 5.14 27.59
C PRO A 49 -7.42 5.11 29.09
N ALA A 50 -8.68 5.32 29.47
CA ALA A 50 -9.14 4.98 30.81
C ALA A 50 -8.83 3.50 31.15
N ASP A 51 -8.64 2.64 30.12
CA ASP A 51 -8.50 1.18 30.21
C ASP A 51 -7.32 0.54 29.44
N ASN A 52 -6.25 1.27 29.06
CA ASN A 52 -5.12 0.74 28.24
C ASN A 52 -5.47 0.14 26.86
N ILE A 53 -6.67 0.39 26.31
CA ILE A 53 -7.06 -0.07 24.98
C ILE A 53 -6.51 0.90 23.93
N GLN A 54 -5.47 0.48 23.20
CA GLN A 54 -4.93 1.24 22.08
C GLN A 54 -5.74 0.94 20.81
N THR A 55 -6.54 1.90 20.37
CA THR A 55 -7.33 1.75 19.15
C THR A 55 -6.44 1.87 17.91
N ARG A 56 -6.83 1.11 16.87
CA ARG A 56 -6.09 1.01 15.61
C ARG A 56 -6.99 1.43 14.47
N ASN A 57 -6.49 2.36 13.65
CA ASN A 57 -7.13 2.75 12.41
C ASN A 57 -6.34 2.17 11.25
N GLY A 58 -6.96 1.30 10.46
CA GLY A 58 -6.30 0.65 9.33
C GLY A 58 -7.19 0.57 8.09
N HIS A 59 -6.54 0.69 6.94
CA HIS A 59 -7.18 0.64 5.63
C HIS A 59 -6.52 -0.41 4.74
N ILE A 60 -7.33 -1.10 3.94
CA ILE A 60 -6.87 -1.88 2.81
C ILE A 60 -7.37 -1.18 1.56
N THR A 61 -6.46 -0.56 0.82
CA THR A 61 -6.80 0.18 -0.40
C THR A 61 -6.44 -0.63 -1.64
N LEU A 62 -7.41 -0.85 -2.52
CA LEU A 62 -7.19 -1.46 -3.84
C LEU A 62 -6.78 -0.38 -4.83
N TYR A 63 -5.66 -0.62 -5.51
CA TYR A 63 -5.17 0.23 -6.58
C TYR A 63 -5.06 -0.51 -7.91
N LYS A 64 -5.16 0.24 -8.99
CA LYS A 64 -4.88 -0.21 -10.36
C LYS A 64 -3.71 0.59 -10.92
N PHE A 65 -2.64 -0.08 -11.27
CA PHE A 65 -1.48 0.49 -11.92
C PHE A 65 -1.65 0.51 -13.45
N SER A 66 -1.74 1.71 -14.03
CA SER A 66 -1.82 1.91 -15.47
C SER A 66 -0.42 1.95 -16.07
N ASN A 67 -0.05 0.86 -16.75
CA ASN A 67 1.10 0.60 -17.66
C ASN A 67 2.34 1.50 -17.50
N LYS A 68 3.53 0.87 -17.48
CA LYS A 68 4.89 1.44 -17.38
C LYS A 68 5.18 2.76 -18.14
N TYR A 69 4.41 3.14 -19.17
CA TYR A 69 4.60 4.40 -19.89
C TYR A 69 3.94 5.61 -19.21
N THR A 70 2.80 5.42 -18.55
CA THR A 70 2.06 6.51 -17.88
C THR A 70 2.30 6.53 -16.38
N GLY A 71 2.70 5.39 -15.79
CA GLY A 71 3.10 5.31 -14.39
C GLY A 71 2.04 5.81 -13.42
N LYS A 72 0.76 5.56 -13.68
CA LYS A 72 -0.35 6.09 -12.87
C LYS A 72 -0.91 5.03 -11.94
N LEU A 73 -1.08 5.35 -10.67
CA LEU A 73 -1.74 4.49 -9.69
C LEU A 73 -3.14 5.04 -9.37
N GLU A 74 -4.17 4.30 -9.76
CA GLU A 74 -5.56 4.71 -9.56
C GLU A 74 -6.14 4.02 -8.34
N LYS A 75 -6.63 4.78 -7.35
CA LYS A 75 -7.39 4.22 -6.22
C LYS A 75 -8.74 3.72 -6.74
N MET A 76 -9.00 2.43 -6.55
CA MET A 76 -10.22 1.77 -7.03
C MET A 76 -11.25 1.58 -5.93
N ASP A 77 -10.78 1.17 -4.74
CA ASP A 77 -11.64 0.90 -3.58
C ASP A 77 -10.84 1.01 -2.27
N THR A 78 -11.52 1.14 -1.14
CA THR A 78 -10.91 1.15 0.19
C THR A 78 -11.82 0.46 1.20
N PHE A 79 -11.28 -0.56 1.85
CA PHE A 79 -11.90 -1.18 3.01
C PHE A 79 -11.28 -0.60 4.28
N GLN A 80 -12.11 -0.08 5.18
CA GLN A 80 -11.68 0.33 6.52
C GLN A 80 -12.19 -0.71 7.52
N SER A 81 -11.26 -1.29 8.27
CA SER A 81 -11.63 -2.07 9.45
C SER A 81 -12.23 -1.11 10.48
N GLY A 82 -13.40 -1.43 11.02
CA GLY A 82 -13.94 -0.70 12.17
C GLY A 82 -12.97 -0.70 13.34
N VAL A 83 -13.09 0.29 14.22
CA VAL A 83 -12.34 0.40 15.48
C VAL A 83 -12.55 -0.90 16.27
N PHE A 84 -11.48 -1.66 16.46
CA PHE A 84 -11.45 -2.81 17.37
C PHE A 84 -10.85 -2.39 18.71
#